data_AF-A0A5N7Z5F3-F1
#
_entry.id   AF-A0A5N7Z5F3-F1
#
_cell.length_a   1.000
_cell.length_b   1.000
_cell.length_c   1.000
_cell.angle_alpha   90.00
_cell.angle_beta   90.00
_cell.angle_gamma   90.00
#
_symmetry.space_group_name_H-M   'P 1'
#
loop_
_entity.id
_entity.type
_entity.pdbx_description
1 polymer ?
#
loop_
_entity_poly.entity_id
_entity_poly.type
_entity_poly.pdbx_seq_one_letter_code
_entity_poly.pdbx_strand_id
1 'polypeptide(L)' 'CIAIVSTSKGLMTGKQAKQLNVGGEVICYVY' A
#
# COMPACT_ATOMS: atom_id res chain seq x y z
N CYS A 1 7.57 -10.96 -0.38
CA CYS A 1 6.29 -10.39 -0.85
C CYS A 1 6.02 -9.02 -0.23
N ILE A 2 6.06 -7.99 -1.07
CA ILE A 2 5.72 -6.61 -0.75
C ILE A 2 4.55 -6.23 -1.66
N ALA A 3 3.42 -5.86 -1.07
CA ALA A 3 2.28 -5.32 -1.81
C ALA A 3 2.44 -3.80 -1.95
N ILE A 4 2.30 -3.28 -3.17
CA ILE A 4 2.20 -1.85 -3.44
C ILE A 4 0.72 -1.48 -3.49
N VAL A 5 0.36 -0.44 -2.72
CA VAL A 5 -1.01 0.01 -2.51
C VAL A 5 -1.13 1.48 -2.91
N SER A 6 -2.12 1.79 -3.76
CA SER A 6 -2.53 3.15 -4.07
C SER A 6 -3.45 3.66 -2.97
N THR A 7 -3.05 4.72 -2.29
CA THR A 7 -3.87 5.37 -1.25
C THR A 7 -4.15 6.82 -1.68
N SER A 8 -5.09 7.48 -1.00
CA SER A 8 -5.36 8.92 -1.20
C SER A 8 -4.17 9.83 -0.91
N LYS A 9 -3.13 9.32 -0.23
CA LYS A 9 -1.88 10.03 0.06
C LYS A 9 -0.75 9.66 -0.91
N GLY A 10 -1.05 8.90 -1.96
CA GLY A 10 -0.09 8.40 -2.94
C GLY A 10 0.21 6.91 -2.81
N LEU A 11 1.25 6.48 -3.52
CA LEU A 11 1.70 5.08 -3.57
C LEU A 11 2.55 4.75 -2.35
N MET A 12 2.26 3.60 -1.72
CA MET A 12 3.06 3.10 -0.59
C MET A 12 2.96 1.60 -0.45
N THR A 13 3.80 1.01 0.39
CA THR A 13 3.71 -0.42 0.68
C THR A 13 2.53 -0.73 1.61
N GLY A 14 1.99 -1.94 1.54
CA GLY A 14 0.90 -2.37 2.45
C GLY A 14 1.26 -2.25 3.93
N LYS A 15 2.54 -2.39 4.29
CA LYS A 15 3.03 -2.15 5.66
C LYS A 15 2.89 -0.69 6.06
N GLN A 16 3.30 0.24 5.19
CA GLN A 16 3.17 1.69 5.44
C GLN A 16 1.70 2.11 5.51
N ALA A 17 0.85 1.61 4.61
CA ALA A 17 -0.58 1.91 4.62
C ALA A 17 -1.23 1.49 5.94
N LYS A 18 -0.87 0.31 6.47
CA LYS A 18 -1.34 -0.17 7.78
C LYS A 18 -0.86 0.70 8.94
N GLN A 19 0.40 1.13 8.94
CA GLN A 19 0.94 2.02 9.98
C GLN A 19 0.24 3.38 10.00
N LEU A 20 -0.10 3.91 8.81
CA LEU A 20 -0.78 5.18 8.65
C LEU A 20 -2.31 5.08 8.79
N ASN A 21 -2.84 3.88 9.03
CA ASN A 21 -4.28 3.58 9.05
C ASN A 21 -5.03 4.14 7.82
N VAL A 22 -4.41 4.03 6.65
CA VAL A 22 -5.02 4.44 5.38
C VAL A 22 -5.39 3.22 4.55
N GLY A 23 -6.60 3.25 3.99
CA GLY A 23 -7.07 2.27 3.01
C GLY A 23 -6.65 2.63 1.59
N GLY A 24 -6.70 1.65 0.71
CA GLY A 24 -6.31 1.83 -0.68
C GLY A 24 -6.47 0.55 -1.51
N GLU A 25 -6.14 0.65 -2.78
CA GLU A 25 -6.23 -0.44 -3.75
C GLU A 25 -4.85 -1.08 -3.96
N VAL A 26 -4.77 -2.41 -3.92
CA VAL A 26 -3.53 -3.13 -4.20
C VAL A 26 -3.31 -3.16 -5.71
N ILE A 27 -2.14 -2.67 -6.14
CA ILE A 27 -1.82 -2.55 -7.57
C ILE A 27 -0.97 -3.74 -8.03
N CYS A 28 0.00 -4.13 -7.21
CA CYS A 28 1.03 -5.08 -7.59
C CYS A 28 1.65 -5.74 -6.36
N TYR A 29 2.04 -7.00 -6.52
CA TYR A 29 2.87 -7.72 -5.57
C TYR A 29 4.27 -7.89 -6.17
N VAL A 30 5.27 -7.42 -5.44
CA VAL A 30 6.68 -7.69 -5.71
C VAL A 30 7.10 -8.86 -4.83
N TYR A 31 7.70 -9.88 -5.43
CA TYR A 31 8.12 -11.08 -4.69
C TYR A 31 9.39 -10.81 -3.90
#